data_AF-A0A822IP67-F1
#
_entry.id   AF-A0A822IP67-F1
#
_cell.length_a   1.000
_cell.length_b   1.000
_cell.length_c   1.000
_cell.angle_alpha   90.00
_cell.angle_beta   90.00
_cell.angle_gamma   90.00
#
_symmetry.space_group_name_H-M   'P 1'
#
loop_
_entity.id
_entity.type
_entity.pdbx_description
1 polymer ?
#
loop_
_entity_poly.entity_id
_entity_poly.type
_entity_poly.pdbx_seq_one_letter_code
_entity_poly.pdbx_strand_id
1 'polypeptide(L)'
;MYKIGNVRFATLIVLIFSIMVMPVLAEEAGVINSGDTAWVLVSAALVMLMTPAVGLFYGGMVRKKNVLAIIMQSFIILAIISIQWVLFGYSLAFGHDTGRGLIGG
;
A
#
# COMPACT_ATOMS: atom_id res chain seq x y z
N MET A 1 1.15 38.26 -21.16
CA MET A 1 1.32 37.89 -19.72
C MET A 1 0.89 36.45 -19.37
N TYR A 2 0.61 35.53 -20.32
CA TYR A 2 0.17 34.15 -20.02
C TYR A 2 1.31 33.09 -19.94
N LYS A 3 2.51 33.39 -20.44
CA LYS A 3 3.61 32.40 -20.59
C LYS A 3 4.32 32.01 -19.29
N ILE A 4 4.34 32.88 -18.28
CA ILE A 4 5.11 32.67 -17.03
C ILE A 4 4.39 31.69 -16.07
N GLY A 5 3.06 31.64 -16.11
CA GLY A 5 2.25 30.73 -15.28
C GLY A 5 2.44 29.26 -15.65
N ASN A 6 2.37 28.93 -16.95
CA ASN A 6 2.55 27.56 -17.43
C ASN A 6 3.97 27.03 -17.22
N VAL A 7 4.98 27.90 -17.30
CA VAL A 7 6.38 27.50 -17.08
C VAL A 7 6.64 27.20 -15.60
N ARG A 8 6.17 28.04 -14.68
CA ARG A 8 6.30 27.78 -13.23
C ARG A 8 5.52 26.53 -12.80
N PHE A 9 4.35 26.30 -13.38
CA PHE A 9 3.55 25.10 -13.13
C PHE A 9 4.23 23.83 -13.67
N ALA A 10 4.77 23.88 -14.89
CA ALA A 10 5.54 22.77 -15.47
C ALA A 10 6.82 22.49 -14.67
N THR A 11 7.53 23.50 -14.19
CA THR A 11 8.71 23.32 -13.33
C THR A 11 8.33 22.69 -11.99
N LEU A 12 7.20 23.05 -11.38
CA LEU A 12 6.73 22.42 -10.15
C LEU A 12 6.35 20.95 -10.36
N ILE A 13 5.71 20.61 -11.48
CA ILE A 13 5.42 19.22 -11.85
C ILE A 13 6.72 18.42 -12.05
N VAL A 14 7.70 19.00 -12.75
CA VAL A 14 9.02 18.35 -12.96
C VAL A 14 9.78 18.19 -11.63
N LEU A 15 9.67 19.15 -10.71
CA LEU A 15 10.29 19.03 -9.38
C LEU A 15 9.61 17.98 -8.51
N ILE A 16 8.28 17.93 -8.50
CA ILE A 16 7.52 16.89 -7.78
C ILE A 16 7.82 15.51 -8.37
N PHE A 17 7.88 15.40 -9.69
CA PHE A 17 8.25 14.16 -10.38
C PHE A 17 9.70 13.76 -10.08
N SER A 18 10.63 14.73 -10.04
CA SER A 18 12.02 14.49 -9.66
C SER A 18 12.15 14.03 -8.21
N ILE A 19 11.42 14.63 -7.27
CA ILE A 19 11.39 14.22 -5.84
C ILE A 19 10.88 12.78 -5.69
N MET A 20 9.92 12.35 -6.52
CA MET A 20 9.42 10.96 -6.54
C MET A 20 10.43 9.97 -7.15
N VAL A 21 11.36 10.44 -7.99
CA VAL A 21 12.38 9.62 -8.67
C VAL A 21 13.71 9.57 -7.87
N MET A 22 13.99 10.54 -7.00
CA MET A 22 15.16 10.53 -6.12
C MET A 22 15.34 9.26 -5.25
N PRO A 23 14.30 8.60 -4.71
CA PRO A 23 14.50 7.35 -3.98
C PRO A 23 14.94 6.17 -4.87
N VAL A 24 14.71 6.23 -6.19
CA VAL A 24 15.12 5.17 -7.15
C VAL A 24 16.60 5.26 -7.53
N LEU A 25 17.21 6.45 -7.44
CA LEU A 25 18.63 6.64 -7.76
C LEU A 25 19.56 6.45 -6.54
N ALA A 26 18.99 6.38 -5.34
CA ALA A 26 19.71 6.23 -4.07
C ALA A 26 19.74 4.77 -3.58
N GLU A 27 19.45 3.80 -4.46
CA GLU A 27 19.63 2.39 -4.15
C GLU A 27 21.13 2.05 -4.26
N GLU A 28 21.91 2.41 -3.23
CA GLU A 28 23.12 1.67 -2.93
C GLU A 28 22.67 0.23 -2.64
N ALA A 29 23.11 -0.73 -3.45
CA ALA A 29 22.95 -2.16 -3.20
C ALA A 29 23.78 -2.59 -1.98
N GLY A 30 23.51 -1.96 -0.84
CA GLY A 30 24.29 -1.98 0.38
C GLY A 30 23.44 -2.51 1.52
N VAL A 31 23.86 -3.68 2.02
CA VAL A 31 23.55 -4.27 3.33
C VAL A 31 22.19 -3.88 3.92
N ILE A 32 21.24 -4.83 3.90
CA ILE A 32 19.94 -4.69 4.56
C ILE A 32 20.13 -4.20 6.01
N ASN A 33 19.68 -2.98 6.28
CA ASN A 33 19.71 -2.40 7.61
C ASN A 33 18.64 -3.06 8.49
N SER A 34 19.04 -3.57 9.65
CA SER A 34 18.13 -4.23 10.58
C SER A 34 17.11 -3.27 11.21
N GLY A 35 17.48 -2.01 11.41
CA GLY A 35 16.59 -0.94 11.88
C GLY A 35 15.51 -0.59 10.86
N ASP A 36 15.88 -0.41 9.59
CA ASP A 36 14.92 -0.13 8.51
C ASP A 36 13.97 -1.30 8.30
N THR A 37 14.49 -2.53 8.36
CA THR A 37 13.67 -3.75 8.28
C THR A 37 12.70 -3.85 9.45
N ALA A 38 13.17 -3.62 10.68
CA ALA A 38 12.31 -3.62 11.87
C ALA A 38 11.21 -2.56 11.77
N TRP A 39 11.54 -1.37 11.27
CA TRP A 39 10.58 -0.29 11.08
C TRP A 39 9.50 -0.64 10.05
N VAL A 40 9.89 -1.24 8.91
CA VAL A 40 8.93 -1.70 7.89
C VAL A 40 8.04 -2.82 8.42
N LEU A 41 8.58 -3.77 9.18
CA LEU A 41 7.80 -4.85 9.80
C LEU A 41 6.80 -4.32 10.84
N VAL A 42 7.21 -3.38 11.69
CA VAL A 42 6.30 -2.73 12.65
C VAL A 42 5.21 -1.95 11.91
N SER A 43 5.58 -1.19 10.86
CA SER A 43 4.62 -0.45 10.03
C SER A 43 3.60 -1.40 9.37
N ALA A 44 4.05 -2.53 8.83
CA ALA A 44 3.17 -3.54 8.25
C ALA A 44 2.21 -4.15 9.29
N ALA A 45 2.67 -4.41 10.52
CA ALA A 45 1.83 -4.90 11.60
C ALA A 45 0.76 -3.87 12.02
N LEU A 46 1.11 -2.58 12.07
CA LEU A 46 0.14 -1.51 12.35
C LEU A 46 -0.93 -1.41 11.25
N VAL A 47 -0.56 -1.55 9.98
CA VAL A 47 -1.52 -1.59 8.86
C VAL A 47 -2.42 -2.81 8.95
N MET A 48 -1.89 -3.98 9.32
CA MET A 48 -2.68 -5.20 9.49
C MET A 48 -3.79 -5.04 10.55
N LEU A 49 -3.56 -4.21 11.57
CA LEU A 49 -4.54 -3.91 12.62
C LEU A 49 -5.72 -3.05 12.10
N MET A 50 -5.60 -2.40 10.94
CA MET A 50 -6.69 -1.59 10.37
C MET A 50 -7.90 -2.43 9.97
N THR A 51 -7.71 -3.65 9.44
CA THR A 51 -8.81 -4.53 9.00
C THR A 51 -9.74 -4.96 10.15
N PRO A 52 -9.26 -5.41 11.32
CA PRO A 52 -10.13 -5.65 12.47
C PRO A 52 -10.69 -4.35 13.07
N ALA A 53 -9.95 -3.23 13.03
CA ALA A 53 -10.47 -1.93 13.49
C ALA A 53 -11.68 -1.48 12.66
N VAL A 54 -11.66 -1.73 11.35
CA VAL A 54 -12.79 -1.52 10.44
C VAL A 54 -13.99 -2.40 10.80
N GLY A 55 -13.75 -3.66 11.20
CA GLY A 55 -14.81 -4.55 11.69
C GLY A 55 -15.50 -4.07 12.96
N LEU A 56 -14.73 -3.50 13.90
CA LEU A 56 -15.28 -2.86 15.11
C LEU A 56 -16.04 -1.58 14.77
N PHE A 57 -15.51 -0.77 13.85
CA PHE A 57 -16.13 0.48 13.40
C PHE A 57 -17.47 0.22 12.68
N TYR A 58 -17.49 -0.64 11.67
CA TYR A 58 -18.74 -1.02 10.98
C TYR A 58 -19.66 -1.86 11.86
N GLY A 59 -19.11 -2.68 12.75
CA GLY A 59 -19.87 -3.39 13.78
C GLY A 59 -20.67 -2.43 14.68
N GLY A 60 -20.12 -1.26 15.02
CA GLY A 60 -20.80 -0.25 15.82
C GLY A 60 -21.95 0.49 15.11
N MET A 61 -21.97 0.48 13.77
CA MET A 61 -23.00 1.16 12.96
C MET A 61 -24.15 0.24 12.54
N VAL A 62 -24.02 -1.08 12.73
CA VAL A 62 -25.07 -2.05 12.38
C VAL A 62 -25.98 -2.35 13.57
N ARG A 63 -27.18 -2.88 13.28
CA ARG A 63 -28.11 -3.37 14.30
C ARG A 63 -27.45 -4.45 15.16
N LYS A 64 -27.74 -4.47 16.48
CA LYS A 64 -27.16 -5.41 17.46
C LYS A 64 -27.14 -6.87 17.00
N LYS A 65 -28.19 -7.32 16.31
CA LYS A 65 -28.29 -8.70 15.77
C LYS A 65 -27.25 -9.06 14.69
N ASN A 66 -26.64 -8.06 14.06
CA ASN A 66 -25.71 -8.24 12.94
C ASN A 66 -24.25 -7.92 13.32
N VAL A 67 -23.98 -7.42 14.53
CA VAL A 67 -22.63 -6.98 14.96
C VAL A 67 -21.64 -8.14 14.90
N LEU A 68 -22.05 -9.31 15.42
CA LEU A 68 -21.21 -10.51 15.41
C LEU A 68 -20.85 -10.92 13.98
N ALA A 69 -21.79 -10.82 13.04
CA ALA A 69 -21.55 -11.19 11.64
C ALA A 69 -20.51 -10.26 10.98
N ILE A 70 -20.58 -8.94 11.24
CA ILE A 70 -19.60 -7.98 10.68
C ILE A 70 -18.19 -8.23 11.24
N ILE A 71 -18.07 -8.44 12.55
CA ILE A 71 -16.77 -8.72 13.18
C ILE A 71 -16.18 -10.02 12.63
N MET A 72 -16.98 -11.09 12.54
CA MET A 72 -16.53 -12.37 11.99
C MET A 72 -16.12 -12.26 10.51
N GLN A 73 -16.86 -11.50 9.70
CA GLN A 73 -16.50 -11.25 8.30
C GLN A 73 -15.15 -10.53 8.17
N SER A 74 -14.85 -9.56 9.04
CA SER A 74 -13.55 -8.87 9.02
C SER A 74 -12.37 -9.81 9.29
N PHE A 75 -12.49 -10.74 10.23
CA PHE A 75 -11.44 -11.74 10.48
C PHE A 75 -11.31 -12.77 9.35
N ILE A 76 -12.44 -13.22 8.78
CA ILE A 76 -12.44 -14.16 7.67
C ILE A 76 -11.77 -13.53 6.42
N ILE A 77 -12.11 -12.29 6.10
CA ILE A 77 -11.50 -11.57 4.97
C ILE A 77 -10.00 -11.39 5.18
N LEU A 78 -9.55 -11.05 6.40
CA LEU A 78 -8.13 -10.96 6.71
C LEU A 78 -7.40 -12.27 6.40
N ALA A 79 -7.95 -13.42 6.78
CA ALA A 79 -7.37 -14.73 6.47
C ALA A 79 -7.37 -15.05 4.97
N ILE A 80 -8.50 -14.84 4.27
CA ILE A 80 -8.64 -15.15 2.84
C ILE A 80 -7.69 -14.30 2.01
N ILE A 81 -7.63 -12.99 2.26
CA ILE A 81 -6.77 -12.07 1.52
C ILE A 81 -5.29 -12.36 1.82
N SER A 82 -4.93 -12.73 3.05
CA SER A 82 -3.56 -13.13 3.38
C SER A 82 -3.10 -14.34 2.54
N ILE A 83 -3.96 -15.35 2.40
CA ILE A 83 -3.67 -16.53 1.56
C ILE A 83 -3.59 -16.14 0.09
N GLN A 84 -4.59 -15.42 -0.41
CA GLN A 84 -4.63 -14.95 -1.80
C GLN A 84 -3.39 -14.13 -2.17
N TRP A 85 -2.93 -13.28 -1.25
CA TRP A 85 -1.75 -12.44 -1.44
C TRP A 85 -0.48 -13.26 -1.64
N VAL A 86 -0.28 -14.30 -0.83
CA VAL A 86 0.89 -15.20 -0.93
C VAL A 86 0.84 -16.06 -2.19
N LEU A 87 -0.34 -16.52 -2.60
CA LEU A 87 -0.48 -17.44 -3.74
C LEU A 87 -0.23 -16.76 -5.09
N PHE A 88 -0.79 -15.57 -5.30
CA PHE A 88 -0.64 -14.87 -6.58
C PHE A 88 -0.64 -13.34 -6.45
N GLY A 89 -1.21 -12.75 -5.40
CA GLY A 89 -1.28 -11.29 -5.27
C GLY A 89 0.08 -10.59 -5.31
N TYR A 90 1.08 -11.14 -4.61
CA TYR A 90 2.44 -10.59 -4.61
C TYR A 90 3.09 -10.66 -5.99
N SER A 91 2.99 -11.80 -6.69
CA SER A 91 3.55 -11.98 -8.04
C SER A 91 2.86 -11.07 -9.06
N LEU A 92 1.55 -10.88 -8.96
CA LEU A 92 0.84 -9.96 -9.86
C LEU A 92 1.21 -8.49 -9.66
N ALA A 93 1.62 -8.09 -8.45
CA ALA A 93 1.96 -6.71 -8.12
C ALA A 93 3.45 -6.39 -8.27
N PHE A 94 4.33 -7.34 -7.90
CA PHE A 94 5.78 -7.14 -7.81
C PHE A 94 6.59 -8.15 -8.65
N GLY A 95 5.92 -9.04 -9.39
CA GLY A 95 6.57 -9.95 -10.33
C GLY A 95 7.10 -9.23 -11.57
N HIS A 96 7.76 -9.98 -12.45
CA HIS A 96 8.30 -9.44 -13.69
C HIS A 96 7.17 -8.85 -14.55
N ASP A 97 7.38 -7.65 -15.07
CA ASP A 97 6.43 -7.01 -15.97
C ASP A 97 6.22 -7.84 -17.25
N THR A 98 5.05 -8.46 -17.32
CA THR A 98 4.58 -9.21 -18.50
C THR A 98 3.48 -8.43 -19.25
N GLY A 99 3.09 -7.25 -18.72
CA GLY A 99 1.90 -6.50 -19.13
C GLY A 99 2.15 -5.07 -19.60
N ARG A 100 3.37 -4.68 -19.97
CA ARG A 100 3.75 -3.28 -20.29
C ARG A 100 3.44 -2.30 -19.15
N GLY A 101 3.68 -2.73 -17.91
CA GLY A 101 3.48 -1.97 -16.68
C GLY A 101 2.12 -2.15 -16.02
N LEU A 102 1.25 -3.02 -16.55
CA LEU A 102 -0.10 -3.24 -16.01
C LEU A 102 -0.21 -4.44 -15.06
N ILE A 103 0.57 -5.50 -15.27
CA ILE A 103 0.51 -6.73 -14.47
C ILE A 103 1.87 -7.41 -14.41
N GLY A 104 2.26 -7.82 -13.20
CA GLY A 104 3.40 -8.70 -12.96
C GLY A 104 3.02 -10.18 -13.15
N GLY A 105 3.98 -11.03 -13.48
CA GLY A 105 3.76 -12.46 -13.66
C GLY A 105 5.06 -13.18 -13.95
#